data_AF-A0A0F8CK15-F1
#
_entry.id   AF-A0A0F8CK15-F1
#
_cell.length_a   1.000
_cell.length_b   1.000
_cell.length_c   1.000
_cell.angle_alpha   90.00
_cell.angle_beta   90.00
_cell.angle_gamma   90.00
#
_symmetry.space_group_name_H-M   'P 1'
#
loop_
_entity.id
_entity.type
_entity.pdbx_description
1 polymer ?
#
loop_
_entity_poly.entity_id
_entity_poly.type
_entity_poly.pdbx_seq_one_letter_code
_entity_poly.pdbx_strand_id
1 'polypeptide(L)'
;MPRENYQEELNELRADVVAMGELVGERYASAIEAAATGDDELAEEVVEGDSEVNETYLGLEEECTELLALQQPVAGDLRLVTASFKVITDLERVADLATNLAGYGGPDGGVHPAVEFRELGEDAGEMVADAVAADERATPRPAA
;
A
#
# COMPACT_ATOMS: atom_id res chain seq x y z
N MET A 1 -23.27 7.12 -20.42
CA MET A 1 -23.89 8.34 -19.85
C MET A 1 -22.99 8.89 -18.73
N PRO A 2 -23.02 10.19 -18.38
CA PRO A 2 -22.03 10.79 -17.45
C PRO A 2 -21.94 10.11 -16.07
N ARG A 3 -23.03 9.53 -15.57
CA ARG A 3 -23.06 8.79 -14.29
C ARG A 3 -22.51 7.36 -14.37
N GLU A 4 -22.56 6.72 -15.53
CA GLU A 4 -22.00 5.37 -15.73
C GLU A 4 -20.46 5.46 -15.72
N ASN A 5 -19.92 6.45 -16.44
CA ASN A 5 -18.48 6.75 -16.45
C ASN A 5 -17.94 7.02 -15.05
N TYR A 6 -18.66 7.80 -14.23
CA TYR A 6 -18.22 8.11 -12.87
C TYR A 6 -18.16 6.88 -11.95
N GLN A 7 -19.11 5.95 -12.08
CA GLN A 7 -19.08 4.73 -11.27
C GLN A 7 -17.98 3.77 -11.74
N GLU A 8 -17.64 3.79 -13.04
CA GLU A 8 -16.47 3.10 -13.58
C GLU A 8 -15.18 3.68 -12.97
N GLU A 9 -15.01 5.01 -12.95
CA GLU A 9 -13.87 5.69 -12.31
C GLU A 9 -13.72 5.29 -10.82
N LEU A 10 -14.82 5.22 -10.05
CA LEU A 10 -14.76 4.78 -8.65
C LEU A 10 -14.36 3.30 -8.46
N ASN A 11 -14.70 2.45 -9.43
CA ASN A 11 -14.32 1.04 -9.40
C ASN A 11 -12.86 0.86 -9.81
N GLU A 12 -12.39 1.65 -10.79
CA GLU A 12 -10.99 1.71 -11.20
C GLU A 12 -10.11 2.17 -10.04
N LEU A 13 -10.43 3.29 -9.39
CA LEU A 13 -9.72 3.76 -8.19
C LEU A 13 -9.59 2.65 -7.13
N ARG A 14 -10.67 1.89 -6.87
CA ARG A 14 -10.61 0.79 -5.88
C ARG A 14 -9.67 -0.32 -6.33
N ALA A 15 -9.72 -0.71 -7.60
CA ALA A 15 -8.86 -1.75 -8.15
C ALA A 15 -7.38 -1.32 -8.06
N ASP A 16 -7.08 -0.07 -8.36
CA ASP A 16 -5.72 0.44 -8.35
C ASP A 16 -5.17 0.61 -6.92
N VAL A 17 -6.00 0.98 -5.95
CA VAL A 17 -5.63 0.94 -4.52
C VAL A 17 -5.27 -0.47 -4.06
N VAL A 18 -6.03 -1.48 -4.51
CA VAL A 18 -5.72 -2.89 -4.19
C VAL A 18 -4.40 -3.31 -4.85
N ALA A 19 -4.19 -2.94 -6.11
CA ALA A 19 -2.94 -3.23 -6.83
C ALA A 19 -1.72 -2.57 -6.16
N MET A 20 -1.85 -1.33 -5.68
CA MET A 20 -0.81 -0.69 -4.87
C MET A 20 -0.54 -1.48 -3.57
N GLY A 21 -1.59 -1.99 -2.91
CA GLY A 21 -1.46 -2.83 -1.73
C GLY A 21 -0.70 -4.13 -1.99
N GLU A 22 -0.96 -4.79 -3.12
CA GLU A 22 -0.23 -5.99 -3.56
C GLU A 22 1.26 -5.67 -3.80
N LEU A 23 1.55 -4.59 -4.53
CA LEU A 23 2.91 -4.13 -4.77
C LEU A 23 3.66 -3.85 -3.47
N VAL A 24 3.04 -3.12 -2.53
CA VAL A 24 3.64 -2.85 -1.21
C VAL A 24 3.88 -4.15 -0.43
N GLY A 25 2.97 -5.11 -0.51
CA GLY A 25 3.12 -6.43 0.11
C GLY A 25 4.34 -7.20 -0.43
N GLU A 26 4.57 -7.16 -1.74
CA GLU A 26 5.74 -7.77 -2.36
C GLU A 26 7.05 -7.12 -1.89
N ARG A 27 7.11 -5.77 -1.87
CA ARG A 27 8.28 -5.02 -1.38
C ARG A 27 8.56 -5.31 0.10
N TYR A 28 7.51 -5.39 0.91
CA TYR A 28 7.59 -5.70 2.33
C TYR A 28 8.14 -7.11 2.59
N ALA A 29 7.69 -8.12 1.83
CA ALA A 29 8.20 -9.49 1.95
C ALA A 29 9.70 -9.57 1.59
N SER A 30 10.13 -8.90 0.52
CA SER A 30 11.55 -8.82 0.14
C SER A 30 12.39 -8.11 1.21
N ALA A 31 11.85 -7.06 1.84
CA ALA A 31 12.53 -6.35 2.93
C ALA A 31 12.75 -7.23 4.16
N ILE A 32 11.76 -8.06 4.53
CA ILE A 32 11.93 -9.04 5.62
C ILE A 32 13.03 -10.04 5.28
N GLU A 33 13.06 -10.56 4.05
CA GLU A 33 14.06 -11.54 3.65
C GLU A 33 15.47 -10.94 3.63
N ALA A 34 15.63 -9.74 3.08
CA ALA A 34 16.90 -9.01 3.09
C ALA A 34 17.39 -8.78 4.53
N ALA A 35 16.50 -8.31 5.41
CA ALA A 35 16.83 -8.06 6.81
C ALA A 35 17.16 -9.35 7.60
N ALA A 36 16.51 -10.47 7.27
CA ALA A 36 16.70 -11.75 7.94
C ALA A 36 17.98 -12.48 7.50
N THR A 37 18.38 -12.33 6.24
CA THR A 37 19.53 -13.02 5.65
C THR A 37 20.80 -12.17 5.60
N GLY A 38 20.65 -10.84 5.68
CA GLY A 38 21.73 -9.89 5.42
C GLY A 38 22.15 -9.84 3.95
N ASP A 39 21.20 -10.10 3.05
CA ASP A 39 21.41 -10.02 1.60
C ASP A 39 21.39 -8.56 1.14
N ASP A 40 22.59 -8.00 0.94
CA ASP A 40 22.78 -6.61 0.51
C ASP A 40 22.24 -6.36 -0.91
N GLU A 41 22.28 -7.36 -1.81
CA GLU A 41 21.76 -7.22 -3.17
C GLU A 41 20.23 -7.10 -3.14
N LEU A 42 19.56 -7.96 -2.36
CA LEU A 42 18.11 -7.88 -2.18
C LEU A 42 17.69 -6.59 -1.46
N ALA A 43 18.49 -6.10 -0.51
CA ALA A 43 18.22 -4.83 0.14
C ALA A 43 18.27 -3.65 -0.84
N GLU A 44 19.24 -3.63 -1.76
CA GLU A 44 19.35 -2.61 -2.80
C GLU A 44 18.14 -2.68 -3.77
N GLU A 45 17.71 -3.89 -4.16
CA GLU A 45 16.50 -4.07 -4.98
C GLU A 45 15.22 -3.51 -4.32
N VAL A 46 15.07 -3.66 -3.00
CA VAL A 46 13.95 -3.07 -2.25
C VAL A 46 14.00 -1.55 -2.31
N VAL A 47 15.17 -0.96 -2.06
CA VAL A 47 15.38 0.50 -2.06
C VAL A 47 15.12 1.09 -3.45
N GLU A 48 15.60 0.46 -4.51
CA GLU A 48 15.37 0.92 -5.88
C GLU A 48 13.89 0.79 -6.29
N GLY A 49 13.24 -0.28 -5.83
CA GLY A 49 11.83 -0.55 -6.07
C GLY A 49 10.85 0.42 -5.40
N ASP A 50 11.27 1.15 -4.38
CA ASP A 50 10.45 2.13 -3.65
C ASP A 50 9.93 3.27 -4.55
N SER A 51 10.71 3.62 -5.59
CA SER A 51 10.32 4.63 -6.57
C SER A 51 9.01 4.29 -7.31
N GLU A 52 8.78 3.02 -7.62
CA GLU A 52 7.55 2.54 -8.27
C GLU A 52 6.32 2.70 -7.36
N VAL A 53 6.48 2.44 -6.06
CA VAL A 53 5.41 2.63 -5.07
C VAL A 53 5.07 4.12 -4.96
N ASN A 54 6.09 4.97 -4.90
CA ASN A 54 5.92 6.43 -4.84
C ASN A 54 5.23 7.00 -6.08
N GLU A 55 5.59 6.54 -7.28
CA GLU A 55 4.92 6.95 -8.52
C GLU A 55 3.45 6.50 -8.52
N THR A 56 3.17 5.27 -8.08
CA THR A 56 1.80 4.75 -7.94
C THR A 56 0.99 5.56 -6.93
N TYR A 57 1.57 5.88 -5.78
CA TYR A 57 0.96 6.73 -4.74
C TYR A 57 0.54 8.09 -5.32
N LEU A 58 1.46 8.77 -6.00
CA LEU A 58 1.21 10.11 -6.56
C LEU A 58 0.11 10.09 -7.63
N GLY A 59 0.08 9.04 -8.47
CA GLY A 59 -0.99 8.84 -9.44
C GLY A 59 -2.37 8.69 -8.78
N LEU A 60 -2.48 7.87 -7.75
CA LEU A 60 -3.74 7.65 -7.02
C LEU A 60 -4.16 8.88 -6.19
N GLU A 61 -3.19 9.63 -5.66
CA GLU A 61 -3.44 10.90 -4.97
C GLU A 61 -4.05 11.93 -5.92
N GLU A 62 -3.51 12.03 -7.14
CA GLU A 62 -4.02 12.89 -8.21
C GLU A 62 -5.44 12.47 -8.59
N GLU A 63 -5.69 11.19 -8.86
CA GLU A 63 -7.01 10.66 -9.21
C GLU A 63 -8.06 10.95 -8.13
N CYS A 64 -7.73 10.71 -6.86
CA CYS A 64 -8.61 11.04 -5.73
C CYS A 64 -8.95 12.54 -5.72
N THR A 65 -7.94 13.39 -5.96
CA THR A 65 -8.12 14.85 -5.98
C THR A 65 -8.99 15.30 -7.14
N GLU A 66 -8.81 14.71 -8.32
CA GLU A 66 -9.62 14.98 -9.51
C GLU A 66 -11.09 14.57 -9.30
N LEU A 67 -11.33 13.38 -8.75
CA LEU A 67 -12.69 12.91 -8.44
C LEU A 67 -13.39 13.84 -7.45
N LEU A 68 -12.69 14.31 -6.41
CA LEU A 68 -13.23 15.27 -5.47
C LEU A 68 -13.57 16.62 -6.14
N ALA A 69 -12.69 17.11 -7.01
CA ALA A 69 -12.84 18.40 -7.67
C ALA A 69 -13.93 18.41 -8.75
N LEU A 70 -13.96 17.38 -9.60
CA LEU A 70 -14.81 17.30 -10.78
C LEU A 70 -16.21 16.77 -10.47
N GLN A 71 -16.31 15.78 -9.59
CA GLN A 71 -17.57 15.05 -9.35
C GLN A 71 -18.30 15.51 -8.09
N GLN A 72 -17.59 16.17 -7.15
CA GLN A 72 -18.13 16.68 -5.88
C GLN A 72 -18.97 15.60 -5.14
N PRO A 73 -18.39 14.43 -4.85
CA PRO A 73 -19.13 13.29 -4.34
C PRO A 73 -19.75 13.56 -2.98
N VAL A 74 -20.80 12.80 -2.66
CA VAL A 74 -21.54 12.92 -1.39
C VAL A 74 -21.73 11.55 -0.74
N ALA A 75 -21.97 11.56 0.57
CA ALA A 75 -22.35 10.39 1.36
C ALA A 75 -21.41 9.17 1.22
N GLY A 76 -21.78 8.18 0.41
CA GLY A 76 -21.03 6.93 0.21
C GLY A 76 -19.79 7.16 -0.63
N ASP A 77 -19.95 7.81 -1.78
CA ASP A 77 -18.88 8.04 -2.75
C ASP A 77 -17.79 8.95 -2.16
N LEU A 78 -18.17 9.98 -1.38
CA LEU A 78 -17.21 10.83 -0.68
C LEU A 78 -16.39 10.03 0.33
N ARG A 79 -17.04 9.11 1.05
CA ARG A 79 -16.37 8.23 2.00
C ARG A 79 -15.42 7.26 1.31
N LEU A 80 -15.78 6.75 0.14
CA LEU A 80 -14.92 5.92 -0.67
C LEU A 80 -13.65 6.68 -1.05
N VAL A 81 -13.78 7.81 -1.75
CA VAL A 81 -12.61 8.56 -2.26
C VAL A 81 -11.71 9.04 -1.11
N THR A 82 -12.30 9.50 0.00
CA THR A 82 -11.50 9.94 1.17
C THR A 82 -10.83 8.75 1.89
N ALA A 83 -11.45 7.57 1.90
CA ALA A 83 -10.84 6.37 2.47
C ALA A 83 -9.68 5.89 1.58
N SER A 84 -9.89 5.79 0.27
CA SER A 84 -8.86 5.47 -0.71
C SER A 84 -7.64 6.38 -0.56
N PHE A 85 -7.84 7.70 -0.50
CA PHE A 85 -6.75 8.68 -0.27
C PHE A 85 -5.94 8.36 1.00
N LYS A 86 -6.59 8.00 2.10
CA LYS A 86 -5.88 7.68 3.34
C LYS A 86 -5.15 6.34 3.26
N VAL A 87 -5.78 5.34 2.67
CA VAL A 87 -5.21 4.00 2.51
C VAL A 87 -3.94 4.08 1.67
N ILE A 88 -3.93 4.81 0.55
CA ILE A 88 -2.72 4.96 -0.27
C ILE A 88 -1.59 5.67 0.49
N THR A 89 -1.89 6.66 1.34
CA THR A 89 -0.88 7.30 2.21
C THR A 89 -0.34 6.32 3.24
N ASP A 90 -1.19 5.49 3.85
CA ASP A 90 -0.76 4.48 4.81
C ASP A 90 0.07 3.38 4.12
N LEU A 91 -0.26 3.00 2.87
CA LEU A 91 0.47 2.02 2.07
C LEU A 91 1.85 2.53 1.64
N GLU A 92 1.95 3.77 1.15
CA GLU A 92 3.23 4.42 0.87
C GLU A 92 4.11 4.39 2.12
N ARG A 93 3.55 4.73 3.28
CA ARG A 93 4.28 4.70 4.55
C ARG A 93 4.78 3.31 4.93
N VAL A 94 4.03 2.25 4.61
CA VAL A 94 4.46 0.85 4.84
C VAL A 94 5.65 0.51 3.94
N ALA A 95 5.63 0.90 2.66
CA ALA A 95 6.76 0.70 1.76
C ALA A 95 8.01 1.45 2.23
N ASP A 96 7.84 2.69 2.63
CA ASP A 96 8.87 3.57 3.19
C ASP A 96 9.56 2.92 4.41
N LEU A 97 8.77 2.28 5.29
CA LEU A 97 9.27 1.52 6.43
C LEU A 97 9.92 0.18 6.02
N ALA A 98 9.43 -0.48 4.97
CA ALA A 98 10.04 -1.68 4.41
C ALA A 98 11.44 -1.37 3.82
N THR A 99 11.60 -0.24 3.15
CA THR A 99 12.88 0.24 2.64
C THR A 99 13.89 0.44 3.77
N ASN A 100 13.47 1.06 4.87
CA ASN A 100 14.30 1.18 6.07
C ASN A 100 14.62 -0.18 6.70
N LEU A 101 13.65 -1.11 6.67
CA LEU A 101 13.78 -2.43 7.23
C LEU A 101 14.85 -3.26 6.53
N ALA A 102 14.86 -3.26 5.20
CA ALA A 102 15.83 -3.97 4.38
C ALA A 102 17.28 -3.58 4.73
N GLY A 103 17.51 -2.31 5.05
CA GLY A 103 18.83 -1.80 5.46
C GLY A 103 19.35 -2.31 6.82
N TYR A 104 18.52 -2.93 7.66
CA TYR A 104 18.96 -3.47 8.95
C TYR A 104 19.72 -4.81 8.87
N GLY A 105 19.63 -5.53 7.76
CA GLY A 105 20.30 -6.81 7.55
C GLY A 105 21.80 -6.69 7.19
N GLY A 106 22.21 -5.54 6.66
CA GLY A 106 23.56 -5.33 6.13
C GLY A 106 24.69 -5.34 7.18
N PRO A 107 25.96 -5.19 6.77
CA PRO A 107 27.13 -5.41 7.62
C PRO A 107 27.27 -4.49 8.85
N ASP A 108 26.61 -3.33 8.83
CA ASP A 108 26.55 -2.38 9.96
C ASP A 108 25.28 -2.57 10.82
N GLY A 109 24.33 -3.37 10.34
CA GLY A 109 23.09 -3.76 11.00
C GLY A 109 23.17 -5.20 11.51
N GLY A 110 22.27 -5.53 12.42
CA GLY A 110 22.21 -6.88 12.97
C GLY A 110 20.96 -7.04 13.78
N VAL A 111 19.98 -7.73 13.21
CA VAL A 111 18.86 -8.25 13.99
C VAL A 111 19.45 -9.12 15.09
N HIS A 112 19.23 -8.71 16.35
CA HIS A 112 19.79 -9.43 17.48
C HIS A 112 19.23 -10.88 17.47
N PRO A 113 20.06 -11.93 17.63
CA PRO A 113 19.64 -13.34 17.50
C PRO A 113 18.56 -13.81 18.49
N ALA A 114 18.13 -12.95 19.41
CA ALA A 114 17.08 -13.23 20.39
C ALA A 114 15.71 -12.65 19.95
N VAL A 115 15.67 -11.94 18.81
CA VAL A 115 14.45 -11.41 18.23
C VAL A 115 14.03 -12.36 17.12
N GLU A 116 12.86 -12.98 17.29
CA GLU A 116 12.18 -13.75 16.23
C GLU A 116 11.57 -12.76 15.21
N PHE A 117 12.46 -12.00 14.56
CA PHE A 117 12.10 -10.88 13.70
C PHE A 117 11.24 -11.30 12.52
N ARG A 118 11.53 -12.47 11.94
CA ARG A 118 10.80 -13.01 10.80
C ARG A 118 9.33 -13.24 11.15
N GLU A 119 9.04 -13.87 12.30
CA GLU A 119 7.66 -14.09 12.77
C GLU A 119 6.91 -12.76 12.96
N LEU A 120 7.54 -11.78 13.63
CA LEU A 120 6.96 -10.44 13.81
C LEU A 120 6.66 -9.74 12.47
N GLY A 121 7.59 -9.84 11.51
CA GLY A 121 7.43 -9.26 10.19
C GLY A 121 6.31 -9.94 9.41
N GLU A 122 6.27 -11.27 9.39
CA GLU A 122 5.23 -12.04 8.71
C GLU A 122 3.83 -11.73 9.27
N ASP A 123 3.66 -11.67 10.60
CA ASP A 123 2.40 -11.31 11.25
C ASP A 123 1.93 -9.89 10.83
N ALA A 124 2.86 -8.93 10.82
CA ALA A 124 2.55 -7.56 10.40
C ALA A 124 2.20 -7.47 8.91
N GLY A 125 2.88 -8.25 8.06
CA GLY A 125 2.56 -8.38 6.64
C GLY A 125 1.18 -8.97 6.40
N GLU A 126 0.79 -10.00 7.15
CA GLU A 126 -0.56 -10.60 7.09
C GLU A 126 -1.64 -9.57 7.49
N MET A 127 -1.39 -8.75 8.52
CA MET A 127 -2.31 -7.67 8.89
C MET A 127 -2.54 -6.64 7.77
N VAL A 128 -1.49 -6.31 7.01
CA VAL A 128 -1.59 -5.40 5.85
C VAL A 128 -2.38 -6.07 4.72
N ALA A 129 -2.07 -7.33 4.40
CA ALA A 129 -2.77 -8.08 3.37
C ALA A 129 -4.28 -8.24 3.68
N ASP A 130 -4.61 -8.53 4.93
CA ASP A 130 -6.00 -8.61 5.40
C ASP A 130 -6.72 -7.27 5.29
N ALA A 131 -6.04 -6.15 5.59
CA ALA A 131 -6.61 -4.82 5.46
C ALA A 131 -6.90 -4.45 3.99
N VAL A 132 -5.98 -4.76 3.07
CA VAL A 132 -6.17 -4.55 1.62
C VAL A 132 -7.32 -5.42 1.09
N ALA A 133 -7.37 -6.70 1.47
CA ALA A 133 -8.46 -7.61 1.10
C ALA A 133 -9.82 -7.19 1.67
N ALA A 134 -9.83 -6.52 2.84
CA ALA A 134 -11.06 -5.97 3.40
C ALA A 134 -11.58 -4.78 2.57
N ASP A 135 -10.70 -3.96 1.99
CA ASP A 135 -11.11 -2.86 1.12
C ASP A 135 -11.71 -3.39 -0.19
N GLU A 136 -11.13 -4.43 -0.79
CA GLU A 136 -11.70 -5.09 -1.98
C GLU A 136 -13.16 -5.57 -1.74
N ARG A 137 -13.42 -6.11 -0.55
CA ARG A 137 -14.72 -6.68 -0.17
C ARG A 137 -15.72 -5.65 0.36
N ALA A 138 -15.31 -4.39 0.55
CA ALA A 138 -16.17 -3.36 1.12
C ALA A 138 -17.30 -3.00 0.14
N THR A 139 -18.45 -3.68 0.27
CA THR A 139 -19.66 -3.32 -0.47
C THR A 139 -20.09 -1.89 -0.10
N PRO A 140 -20.39 -1.02 -1.08
CA PRO A 140 -20.97 0.28 -0.81
C PRO A 140 -22.26 0.10 0.00
N ARG A 141 -22.30 0.67 1.21
CA ARG A 141 -23.53 0.68 2.00
C ARG A 141 -24.55 1.54 1.24
N PRO A 142 -25.74 1.04 0.90
CA PRO A 142 -26.73 1.85 0.19
C PRO A 142 -26.99 3.13 0.99
N ALA A 143 -27.02 4.26 0.29
CA ALA A 143 -27.41 5.52 0.88
C ALA A 143 -28.83 5.38 1.43
N ALA A 144 -28.99 5.60 2.74
CA ALA A 144 -30.29 5.64 3.42
C ALA A 144 -31.06 6.90 3.03
#